data_AF-A0A942NMW1-F1
#
_entry.id   AF-A0A942NMW1-F1
#
_cell.length_a   1.000
_cell.length_b   1.000
_cell.length_c   1.000
_cell.angle_alpha   90.00
_cell.angle_beta   90.00
_cell.angle_gamma   90.00
#
_symmetry.space_group_name_H-M   'P 1'
#
loop_
_entity.id
_entity.type
_entity.pdbx_description
1 polymer ?
#
loop_
_entity_poly.entity_id
_entity_poly.type
_entity_poly.pdbx_seq_one_letter_code
_entity_poly.pdbx_strand_id
1 'polypeptide(L)'
;MSSHKVFRISHPKPDITLLPMLGMDKEHITHDFKHYYSHRLGRDEHCRSPEYAYKAISLAISDRMVERWKRTYNLQRNQDGKNAFYLSMEFLLGRRLSNAVMNLGVDNEVAKGLYDLGLVMEELVDAEPDAGLGNGGLGRLAACFIDSCATLNLPVTGYGLRYEYGMFIQEIVNG
;
A
#
# COMPACT_ATOMS: atom_id res chain seq x y z
N MET A 1 10.92 -27.85 -2.14
CA MET A 1 9.54 -27.76 -2.67
C MET A 1 8.57 -27.97 -1.52
N SER A 2 7.90 -26.90 -1.06
CA SER A 2 6.92 -27.00 0.03
C SER A 2 5.63 -27.63 -0.51
N SER A 3 5.17 -28.70 0.13
CA SER A 3 3.85 -29.29 -0.14
C SER A 3 2.77 -28.31 0.32
N HIS A 4 2.18 -27.57 -0.61
CA HIS A 4 1.08 -26.67 -0.29
C HIS A 4 -0.11 -27.50 0.19
N LYS A 5 -0.44 -27.37 1.48
CA LYS A 5 -1.65 -27.98 2.06
C LYS A 5 -2.87 -27.38 1.37
N VAL A 6 -3.70 -28.24 0.78
CA VAL A 6 -4.98 -27.87 0.15
C VAL A 6 -6.14 -28.29 1.03
N PHE A 7 -7.28 -27.60 0.94
CA PHE A 7 -8.52 -28.05 1.57
C PHE A 7 -8.90 -29.42 1.01
N ARG A 8 -9.09 -30.42 1.90
CA ARG A 8 -9.50 -31.79 1.51
C ARG A 8 -10.95 -32.11 1.87
N ILE A 9 -11.47 -31.47 2.90
CA ILE A 9 -12.82 -31.71 3.45
C ILE A 9 -13.68 -30.46 3.28
N SER A 10 -13.11 -29.30 3.63
CA SER A 10 -13.81 -28.02 3.54
C SER A 10 -13.96 -27.58 2.09
N HIS A 11 -15.13 -27.04 1.77
CA HIS A 11 -15.42 -26.41 0.48
C HIS A 11 -15.80 -24.94 0.76
N PRO A 12 -14.81 -24.02 0.82
CA PRO A 12 -15.08 -22.62 1.08
C PRO A 12 -16.05 -22.09 0.03
N LYS A 13 -17.14 -21.50 0.49
CA LYS A 13 -18.13 -20.91 -0.41
C LYS A 13 -17.55 -19.64 -1.06
N PRO A 14 -17.90 -19.33 -2.33
CA PRO A 14 -17.36 -18.14 -3.00
C PRO A 14 -17.75 -16.80 -2.32
N ASP A 15 -18.87 -16.79 -1.60
CA ASP A 15 -19.43 -15.64 -0.88
C ASP A 15 -18.53 -15.10 0.23
N ILE A 16 -17.61 -15.89 0.78
CA ILE A 16 -16.59 -15.43 1.74
C ILE A 16 -15.74 -14.28 1.19
N THR A 17 -15.74 -14.12 -0.15
CA THR A 17 -14.97 -13.08 -0.83
C THR A 17 -15.83 -11.96 -1.41
N LEU A 18 -17.15 -12.03 -1.22
CA LEU A 18 -18.14 -11.05 -1.65
C LEU A 18 -18.49 -10.13 -0.46
N LEU A 19 -17.76 -9.03 -0.37
CA LEU A 19 -17.98 -7.99 0.63
C LEU A 19 -18.50 -6.71 -0.06
N PRO A 20 -19.26 -5.85 0.65
CA PRO A 20 -19.57 -4.52 0.15
C PRO A 20 -18.27 -3.74 -0.08
N MET A 21 -18.26 -2.86 -1.09
CA MET A 21 -17.10 -1.99 -1.31
C MET A 21 -16.87 -1.10 -0.11
N LEU A 22 -15.60 -0.91 0.24
CA LEU A 22 -15.22 0.07 1.26
C LEU A 22 -15.53 1.49 0.78
N GLY A 23 -16.14 2.27 1.66
CA GLY A 23 -16.44 3.68 1.40
C GLY A 23 -15.17 4.51 1.24
N MET A 24 -15.23 5.52 0.37
CA MET A 24 -14.10 6.41 0.07
C MET A 24 -14.26 7.80 0.70
N ASP A 25 -15.38 8.06 1.35
CA ASP A 25 -15.62 9.30 2.07
C ASP A 25 -14.87 9.36 3.41
N LYS A 26 -14.88 10.56 3.99
CA LYS A 26 -14.24 10.87 5.27
C LYS A 26 -14.73 9.95 6.38
N GLU A 27 -16.04 9.70 6.45
CA GLU A 27 -16.67 8.95 7.53
C GLU A 27 -16.18 7.51 7.56
N HIS A 28 -16.17 6.83 6.41
CA HIS A 28 -15.70 5.45 6.30
C HIS A 28 -14.19 5.34 6.55
N ILE A 29 -13.39 6.27 6.00
CA ILE A 29 -11.94 6.26 6.21
C ILE A 29 -11.61 6.49 7.69
N THR A 30 -12.29 7.44 8.33
CA THR A 30 -12.11 7.75 9.76
C THR A 30 -12.53 6.57 10.64
N HIS A 31 -13.63 5.90 10.29
CA HIS A 31 -14.07 4.68 10.96
C HIS A 31 -12.99 3.59 10.89
N ASP A 32 -12.48 3.29 9.68
CA ASP A 32 -11.49 2.23 9.50
C ASP A 32 -10.16 2.56 10.16
N PHE A 33 -9.76 3.84 10.14
CA PHE A 33 -8.61 4.33 10.90
C PHE A 33 -8.75 4.00 12.39
N LYS A 34 -9.88 4.36 13.01
CA LYS A 34 -10.15 4.08 14.43
C LYS A 34 -10.17 2.58 14.70
N HIS A 35 -10.79 1.82 13.82
CA HIS A 35 -10.84 0.36 13.91
C HIS A 35 -9.41 -0.23 13.95
N TYR A 36 -8.56 0.16 13.01
CA TYR A 36 -7.18 -0.32 12.97
C TYR A 36 -6.34 0.17 14.14
N TYR A 37 -6.46 1.44 14.51
CA TYR A 37 -5.70 2.03 15.60
C TYR A 37 -6.03 1.37 16.94
N SER A 38 -7.32 1.24 17.27
CA SER A 38 -7.76 0.72 18.57
C SER A 38 -7.80 -0.80 18.62
N HIS A 39 -8.40 -1.48 17.63
CA HIS A 39 -8.57 -2.94 17.70
C HIS A 39 -7.36 -3.69 17.20
N ARG A 40 -6.88 -3.38 15.98
CA ARG A 40 -5.82 -4.17 15.34
C ARG A 40 -4.44 -3.90 15.92
N LEU A 41 -4.16 -2.63 16.24
CA LEU A 41 -2.90 -2.17 16.80
C LEU A 41 -2.93 -2.04 18.33
N GLY A 42 -4.12 -2.09 18.94
CA GLY A 42 -4.26 -2.09 20.40
C GLY A 42 -3.82 -0.78 21.05
N ARG A 43 -4.01 0.37 20.39
CA ARG A 43 -3.66 1.68 20.93
C ARG A 43 -4.86 2.33 21.61
N ASP A 44 -4.56 3.06 22.68
CA ASP A 44 -5.51 3.87 23.43
C ASP A 44 -5.21 5.37 23.26
N GLU A 45 -5.97 6.21 23.97
CA GLU A 45 -5.86 7.67 23.94
C GLU A 45 -4.53 8.22 24.50
N HIS A 46 -3.75 7.41 25.21
CA HIS A 46 -2.47 7.83 25.78
C HIS A 46 -1.30 7.62 24.81
N CYS A 47 -1.50 6.89 23.71
CA CYS A 47 -0.47 6.68 22.72
C CYS A 47 -0.17 7.98 21.93
N ARG A 48 1.08 8.44 21.99
CA ARG A 48 1.56 9.63 21.27
C ARG A 48 2.52 9.33 20.13
N SER A 49 2.70 8.06 19.78
CA SER A 49 3.62 7.68 18.69
C SER A 49 2.93 7.82 17.32
N PRO A 50 3.49 8.62 16.40
CA PRO A 50 2.94 8.80 15.06
C PRO A 50 3.01 7.52 14.22
N GLU A 51 3.93 6.60 14.55
CA GLU A 51 4.12 5.32 13.85
C GLU A 51 2.82 4.48 13.84
N TYR A 52 2.08 4.46 14.94
CA TYR A 52 0.83 3.70 15.02
C TYR A 52 -0.30 4.37 14.23
N ALA A 53 -0.37 5.70 14.23
CA ALA A 53 -1.33 6.44 13.43
C ALA A 53 -1.05 6.22 11.93
N TYR A 54 0.22 6.33 11.52
CA TYR A 54 0.69 6.01 10.17
C TYR A 54 0.29 4.58 9.76
N LYS A 55 0.57 3.58 10.61
CA LYS A 55 0.20 2.18 10.33
C LYS A 55 -1.32 2.01 10.20
N ALA A 56 -2.11 2.66 11.06
CA ALA A 56 -3.56 2.57 11.01
C ALA A 56 -4.14 3.12 9.70
N ILE A 57 -3.72 4.33 9.29
CA ILE A 57 -4.18 4.89 8.02
C ILE A 57 -3.67 4.08 6.82
N SER A 58 -2.44 3.58 6.88
CA SER A 58 -1.87 2.75 5.81
C SER A 58 -2.66 1.45 5.61
N LEU A 59 -3.11 0.81 6.69
CA LEU A 59 -3.99 -0.37 6.62
C LEU A 59 -5.34 -0.02 5.98
N ALA A 60 -5.98 1.07 6.44
CA ALA A 60 -7.26 1.52 5.89
C ALA A 60 -7.20 1.84 4.39
N ILE A 61 -6.12 2.49 3.94
CA ILE A 61 -5.89 2.79 2.52
C ILE A 61 -5.52 1.52 1.74
N SER A 62 -4.70 0.63 2.32
CA SER A 62 -4.30 -0.62 1.68
C SER A 62 -5.49 -1.52 1.35
N ASP A 63 -6.48 -1.63 2.24
CA ASP A 63 -7.67 -2.44 1.96
C ASP A 63 -8.43 -1.94 0.71
N ARG A 64 -8.61 -0.62 0.59
CA ARG A 64 -9.24 0.01 -0.58
C ARG A 64 -8.45 -0.24 -1.87
N MET A 65 -7.13 -0.34 -1.79
CA MET A 65 -6.28 -0.73 -2.91
C MET A 65 -6.42 -2.22 -3.25
N VAL A 66 -6.46 -3.10 -2.24
CA VAL A 66 -6.57 -4.56 -2.42
C VAL A 66 -7.88 -4.93 -3.12
N GLU A 67 -8.99 -4.27 -2.80
CA GLU A 67 -10.27 -4.50 -3.50
C GLU A 67 -10.16 -4.23 -5.02
N ARG A 68 -9.50 -3.12 -5.39
CA ARG A 68 -9.28 -2.72 -6.78
C ARG A 68 -8.27 -3.64 -7.47
N TRP A 69 -7.17 -3.94 -6.81
CA TRP A 69 -6.15 -4.86 -7.29
C TRP A 69 -6.73 -6.24 -7.59
N LYS A 70 -7.57 -6.78 -6.69
CA LYS A 70 -8.24 -8.08 -6.88
C LYS A 70 -9.12 -8.08 -8.14
N ARG A 71 -9.83 -6.99 -8.42
CA ARG A 71 -10.64 -6.85 -9.65
C ARG A 71 -9.75 -6.87 -10.88
N THR A 72 -8.71 -6.05 -10.91
CA THR A 72 -7.75 -6.00 -12.03
C THR A 72 -7.08 -7.35 -12.26
N TYR A 73 -6.64 -8.01 -11.19
CA TYR A 73 -6.02 -9.33 -11.24
C TYR A 73 -6.96 -10.39 -11.82
N ASN A 74 -8.21 -10.43 -11.37
CA ASN A 74 -9.19 -11.38 -11.90
C ASN A 74 -9.54 -11.10 -13.35
N LEU A 75 -9.65 -9.83 -13.75
CA LEU A 75 -9.88 -9.44 -15.14
C LEU A 75 -8.71 -9.90 -16.03
N GLN A 76 -7.46 -9.60 -15.64
CA GLN A 76 -6.27 -10.02 -16.38
C GLN A 76 -6.11 -11.54 -16.45
N ARG A 77 -6.51 -12.28 -15.41
CA ARG A 77 -6.48 -13.74 -15.40
C ARG A 77 -7.51 -14.37 -16.33
N ASN A 78 -8.70 -13.76 -16.43
CA ASN A 78 -9.80 -14.28 -17.24
C ASN A 78 -9.74 -13.83 -18.70
N GLN A 79 -8.97 -12.79 -19.00
CA GLN A 79 -8.72 -12.31 -20.36
C GLN A 79 -7.49 -13.01 -20.93
N ASP A 80 -7.61 -13.53 -22.17
CA ASP A 80 -6.47 -14.08 -22.93
C ASP A 80 -5.66 -12.95 -23.60
N GLY A 81 -5.19 -12.01 -22.78
CA GLY A 81 -4.48 -10.81 -23.19
C GLY A 81 -2.97 -10.92 -23.00
N LYS A 82 -2.20 -10.19 -23.82
CA LYS A 82 -0.74 -10.11 -23.66
C LYS A 82 -0.40 -9.33 -22.38
N ASN A 83 0.30 -9.98 -21.46
CA ASN A 83 0.86 -9.36 -20.26
C ASN A 83 2.35 -9.05 -20.49
N ALA A 84 2.79 -7.86 -20.08
CA ALA A 84 4.19 -7.47 -20.13
C ALA A 84 4.83 -7.58 -18.73
N PHE A 85 6.11 -7.96 -18.72
CA PHE A 85 6.88 -8.15 -17.49
C PHE A 85 8.09 -7.23 -17.50
N TYR A 86 8.13 -6.31 -16.55
CA TYR A 86 9.24 -5.37 -16.40
C TYR A 86 10.18 -5.88 -15.30
N LEU A 87 11.34 -6.39 -15.71
CA LEU A 87 12.34 -6.92 -14.79
C LEU A 87 13.35 -5.83 -14.47
N SER A 88 13.50 -5.50 -13.19
CA SER A 88 14.53 -4.57 -12.70
C SER A 88 15.12 -5.08 -11.41
N MET A 89 16.42 -4.84 -11.22
CA MET A 89 17.07 -5.07 -9.93
C MET A 89 16.71 -3.97 -8.92
N GLU A 90 16.22 -2.82 -9.36
CA GLU A 90 15.93 -1.68 -8.48
C GLU A 90 14.54 -1.07 -8.76
N PHE A 91 13.84 -0.69 -7.69
CA PHE A 91 12.59 0.08 -7.71
C PHE A 91 12.59 1.11 -6.58
N LEU A 92 12.83 2.38 -6.93
CA LEU A 92 12.82 3.48 -5.97
C LEU A 92 11.41 4.08 -5.91
N LEU A 93 10.51 3.42 -5.17
CA LEU A 93 9.08 3.75 -5.10
C LEU A 93 8.78 5.07 -4.36
N GLY A 94 9.69 5.52 -3.48
CA GLY A 94 9.46 6.65 -2.58
C GLY A 94 8.38 6.36 -1.52
N ARG A 95 7.81 7.42 -0.94
CA ARG A 95 6.75 7.35 0.08
C ARG A 95 5.45 6.82 -0.53
N ARG A 96 4.93 5.72 -0.01
CA ARG A 96 3.82 4.96 -0.61
C ARG A 96 2.48 5.49 -0.16
N LEU A 97 2.36 5.93 1.10
CA LEU A 97 1.08 6.36 1.65
C LEU A 97 0.52 7.56 0.87
N SER A 98 1.33 8.61 0.68
CA SER A 98 0.90 9.81 -0.05
C SER A 98 0.51 9.49 -1.50
N ASN A 99 1.31 8.67 -2.19
CA ASN A 99 1.01 8.25 -3.56
C ASN A 99 -0.29 7.43 -3.63
N ALA A 100 -0.52 6.53 -2.68
CA ALA A 100 -1.74 5.72 -2.62
C ALA A 100 -2.99 6.58 -2.38
N VAL A 101 -2.91 7.51 -1.43
CA VAL A 101 -4.01 8.45 -1.11
C VAL A 101 -4.34 9.32 -2.33
N MET A 102 -3.33 9.85 -3.01
CA MET A 102 -3.48 10.66 -4.22
C MET A 102 -4.08 9.86 -5.38
N ASN A 103 -3.55 8.68 -5.68
CA ASN A 103 -4.03 7.84 -6.80
C ASN A 103 -5.43 7.27 -6.56
N LEU A 104 -5.88 7.18 -5.31
CA LEU A 104 -7.27 6.87 -4.97
C LEU A 104 -8.21 8.08 -5.02
N GLY A 105 -7.67 9.30 -5.11
CA GLY A 105 -8.44 10.55 -5.12
C GLY A 105 -9.11 10.86 -3.78
N VAL A 106 -8.48 10.49 -2.66
CA VAL A 106 -9.03 10.66 -1.29
C VAL A 106 -8.18 11.55 -0.40
N ASP A 107 -7.31 12.35 -0.99
CA ASP A 107 -6.44 13.31 -0.28
C ASP A 107 -7.23 14.23 0.65
N ASN A 108 -8.29 14.87 0.13
CA ASN A 108 -9.13 15.77 0.92
C ASN A 108 -9.85 15.03 2.06
N GLU A 109 -10.32 13.82 1.81
CA GLU A 109 -11.15 13.06 2.75
C GLU A 109 -10.30 12.48 3.88
N VAL A 110 -9.10 12.01 3.56
CA VAL A 110 -8.09 11.61 4.54
C VAL A 110 -7.65 12.81 5.37
N ALA A 111 -7.33 13.95 4.74
CA ALA A 111 -6.86 15.14 5.45
C ALA A 111 -7.91 15.66 6.44
N LYS A 112 -9.18 15.81 6.01
CA LYS A 112 -10.28 16.21 6.90
C LYS A 112 -10.54 15.17 8.00
N GLY A 113 -10.46 13.89 7.68
CA GLY A 113 -10.66 12.80 8.64
C GLY A 113 -9.60 12.83 9.74
N LEU A 114 -8.34 12.98 9.38
CA LEU A 114 -7.23 13.09 10.33
C LEU A 114 -7.30 14.38 11.15
N TYR A 115 -7.66 15.51 10.51
CA TYR A 115 -7.82 16.79 11.20
C TYR A 115 -8.86 16.72 12.32
N ASP A 116 -10.01 16.10 12.06
CA ASP A 116 -11.05 15.86 13.08
C ASP A 116 -10.57 15.00 14.25
N LEU A 117 -9.54 14.18 14.04
CA LEU A 117 -8.90 13.35 15.07
C LEU A 117 -7.71 14.06 15.75
N GLY A 118 -7.42 15.31 15.39
CA GLY A 118 -6.28 16.05 15.89
C GLY A 118 -4.93 15.57 15.33
N LEU A 119 -4.93 14.96 14.15
CA LEU A 119 -3.74 14.46 13.46
C LEU A 119 -3.50 15.23 12.17
N VAL A 120 -2.24 15.32 11.77
CA VAL A 120 -1.79 16.00 10.56
C VAL A 120 -1.08 14.99 9.67
N MET A 121 -1.45 14.94 8.38
CA MET A 121 -0.99 13.89 7.46
C MET A 121 0.53 13.90 7.29
N GLU A 122 1.14 15.09 7.32
CA GLU A 122 2.57 15.32 7.16
C GLU A 122 3.39 14.53 8.20
N GLU A 123 2.98 14.55 9.48
CA GLU A 123 3.67 13.79 10.53
C GLU A 123 3.59 12.28 10.32
N LEU A 124 2.47 11.79 9.79
CA LEU A 124 2.26 10.37 9.52
C LEU A 124 3.09 9.92 8.31
N VAL A 125 3.20 10.78 7.30
CA VAL A 125 4.03 10.53 6.12
C VAL A 125 5.52 10.55 6.47
N ASP A 126 5.95 11.41 7.40
CA ASP A 126 7.34 11.42 7.88
C ASP A 126 7.67 10.20 8.77
N ALA A 127 6.67 9.56 9.36
CA ALA A 127 6.83 8.29 10.08
C ALA A 127 6.91 7.06 9.15
N GLU A 128 6.66 7.21 7.84
CA GLU A 128 6.80 6.12 6.86
C GLU A 128 8.29 5.79 6.63
N PRO A 129 8.72 4.53 6.81
CA PRO A 129 10.09 4.14 6.49
C PRO A 129 10.29 4.10 4.97
N ASP A 130 11.37 4.71 4.50
CA ASP A 130 11.75 4.67 3.09
C ASP A 130 12.06 3.24 2.64
N ALA A 131 11.49 2.85 1.50
CA ALA A 131 11.78 1.55 0.89
C ALA A 131 13.14 1.59 0.18
N GLY A 132 14.19 1.07 0.82
CA GLY A 132 15.54 0.89 0.25
C GLY A 132 15.60 -0.20 -0.84
N LEU A 133 14.76 -0.10 -1.87
CA LEU A 133 14.67 -1.06 -2.98
C LEU A 133 15.33 -0.57 -4.27
N GLY A 134 16.01 0.58 -4.21
CA GLY A 134 16.78 1.15 -5.31
C GLY A 134 17.59 2.34 -4.79
N ASN A 135 18.56 2.79 -5.58
CA ASN A 135 19.56 3.76 -5.10
C ASN A 135 19.62 5.03 -5.93
N GLY A 136 19.22 4.96 -7.20
CA GLY A 136 19.39 6.08 -8.12
C GLY A 136 18.35 6.14 -9.23
N GLY A 137 18.73 6.84 -10.31
CA GLY A 137 17.83 7.15 -11.43
C GLY A 137 17.24 5.93 -12.12
N LEU A 138 17.95 4.80 -12.20
CA LEU A 138 17.44 3.55 -12.77
C LEU A 138 16.23 3.02 -11.97
N GLY A 139 16.37 2.93 -10.66
CA GLY A 139 15.28 2.52 -9.78
C GLY A 139 14.10 3.48 -9.83
N ARG A 140 14.34 4.79 -9.97
CA ARG A 140 13.28 5.78 -10.10
C ARG A 140 12.56 5.70 -11.45
N LEU A 141 13.30 5.46 -12.54
CA LEU A 141 12.72 5.22 -13.87
C LEU A 141 11.80 4.01 -13.83
N ALA A 142 12.25 2.90 -13.25
CA ALA A 142 11.45 1.69 -13.07
C ALA A 142 10.15 1.97 -12.30
N ALA A 143 10.24 2.70 -11.18
CA ALA A 143 9.07 3.07 -10.39
C ALA A 143 8.07 3.95 -11.16
N CYS A 144 8.54 5.02 -11.81
CA CYS A 144 7.69 5.90 -12.62
C CYS A 144 7.07 5.17 -13.82
N PHE A 145 7.79 4.22 -14.41
CA PHE A 145 7.29 3.42 -15.53
C PHE A 145 6.11 2.55 -15.08
N ILE A 146 6.22 1.85 -13.94
CA ILE A 146 5.13 1.06 -13.38
C ILE A 146 3.90 1.92 -13.03
N ASP A 147 4.11 3.09 -12.42
CA ASP A 147 3.03 4.03 -12.09
C ASP A 147 2.31 4.55 -13.36
N SER A 148 3.07 4.86 -14.41
CA SER A 148 2.51 5.26 -15.71
C SER A 148 1.73 4.12 -16.37
N CYS A 149 2.23 2.88 -16.31
CA CYS A 149 1.51 1.72 -16.81
C CYS A 149 0.18 1.50 -16.09
N ALA A 150 0.15 1.67 -14.77
CA ALA A 150 -1.08 1.59 -13.98
C ALA A 150 -2.08 2.68 -14.41
N THR A 151 -1.61 3.92 -14.56
CA THR A 151 -2.42 5.07 -15.01
C THR A 151 -3.03 4.85 -16.40
N LEU A 152 -2.26 4.27 -17.32
CA LEU A 152 -2.69 3.96 -18.69
C LEU A 152 -3.45 2.64 -18.82
N ASN A 153 -3.76 1.97 -17.71
CA ASN A 153 -4.42 0.65 -17.67
C ASN A 153 -3.70 -0.43 -18.49
N LEU A 154 -2.36 -0.38 -18.54
CA LEU A 154 -1.55 -1.36 -19.25
C LEU A 154 -1.30 -2.60 -18.37
N PRO A 155 -1.44 -3.83 -18.89
CA PRO A 155 -1.22 -5.06 -18.13
C PRO A 155 0.27 -5.35 -17.97
N VAL A 156 0.92 -4.62 -17.05
CA VAL A 156 2.35 -4.74 -16.75
C VAL A 156 2.57 -5.20 -15.32
N THR A 157 3.43 -6.18 -15.12
CA THR A 157 3.89 -6.62 -13.78
C THR A 157 5.38 -6.35 -13.62
N GLY A 158 5.74 -5.63 -12.56
CA GLY A 158 7.14 -5.42 -12.16
C GLY A 158 7.70 -6.59 -11.36
N TYR A 159 8.88 -7.06 -11.73
CA TYR A 159 9.64 -8.09 -11.00
C TYR A 159 10.97 -7.52 -10.54
N GLY A 160 11.30 -7.78 -9.27
CA GLY A 160 12.57 -7.39 -8.66
C GLY A 160 12.87 -8.17 -7.38
N LEU A 161 13.82 -7.68 -6.60
CA LEU A 161 14.26 -8.30 -5.35
C LEU A 161 13.79 -7.48 -4.14
N ARG A 162 13.46 -8.18 -3.05
CA ARG A 162 13.17 -7.55 -1.76
C ARG A 162 14.46 -7.52 -0.93
N TYR A 163 15.20 -6.43 -1.01
CA TYR A 163 16.39 -6.21 -0.20
C TYR A 163 15.99 -5.97 1.27
N GLU A 164 16.66 -6.66 2.18
CA GLU A 164 16.41 -6.52 3.62
C GLU A 164 17.03 -5.24 4.20
N TYR A 165 18.22 -4.87 3.71
CA TYR A 165 19.03 -3.76 4.25
C TYR A 165 19.20 -2.58 3.29
N GLY A 166 18.63 -2.64 2.09
CA GLY A 166 18.93 -1.69 1.02
C GLY A 166 20.41 -1.67 0.64
N MET A 167 20.94 -0.50 0.26
CA MET A 167 22.34 -0.34 -0.14
C MET A 167 23.23 0.12 1.03
N PHE A 168 22.96 1.29 1.61
CA PHE A 168 23.58 1.79 2.85
C PHE A 168 22.80 3.00 3.39
N ILE A 169 23.04 3.36 4.65
CA ILE A 169 22.64 4.64 5.25
C ILE A 169 23.92 5.47 5.38
N GLN A 170 23.93 6.67 4.82
CA GLN A 170 25.08 7.56 4.88
C GLN A 170 25.03 8.42 6.14
N GLU A 171 26.09 8.34 6.95
CA GLU A 171 26.36 9.25 8.05
C GLU A 171 27.70 9.95 7.77
N ILE A 172 27.76 11.26 7.97
CA ILE A 172 28.98 12.06 7.77
C ILE A 172 29.52 12.42 9.16
N VAL A 173 30.70 11.91 9.51
CA VAL A 173 31.32 12.13 10.82
C VAL A 173 32.67 12.83 10.63
N ASN A 174 32.70 14.13 10.93
CA ASN A 174 33.85 15.03 10.74
C ASN A 174 34.29 15.26 9.28
N GLY A 175 33.36 15.19 8.32
CA GLY A 175 33.62 15.36 6.89
C GLY A 175 33.92 14.04 6.19
#